data_AF-A0A7J3W5D5-F1
#
_entry.id   AF-A0A7J3W5D5-F1
#
_cell.length_a   1.000
_cell.length_b   1.000
_cell.length_c   1.000
_cell.angle_alpha   90.00
_cell.angle_beta   90.00
_cell.angle_gamma   90.00
#
_symmetry.space_group_name_H-M   'P 1'
#
loop_
_entity.id
_entity.type
_entity.pdbx_description
1 polymer ?
#
loop_
_entity_poly.entity_id
_entity_poly.type
_entity_poly.pdbx_seq_one_letter_code
_entity_poly.pdbx_strand_id
1 'polypeptide(L)'
;TDADKANANIVLVGGPCANALVQQLVDAEKLDASFTCAGGTPGEAWTPGAAYVKVIEDAFATGRIALVVAGTDAADTRLATSLLSQGKLEDQTAAGVKVSGTVTTPVITPM
;
A
#
# COMPACT_ATOMS: atom_id res chain seq x y z
N THR A 1 1.90 10.60 -13.97
CA THR A 1 2.38 10.46 -15.36
C THR A 1 3.68 9.67 -15.37
N ASP A 2 4.21 9.27 -16.52
CA ASP A 2 5.52 8.59 -16.59
C ASP A 2 6.67 9.48 -16.11
N ALA A 3 6.56 10.80 -16.35
CA ALA A 3 7.51 11.77 -15.82
C ALA A 3 7.49 11.80 -14.28
N ASP A 4 6.33 11.74 -13.65
CA ASP A 4 6.23 11.73 -12.17
C ASP A 4 6.87 10.47 -11.59
N LYS A 5 6.63 9.30 -12.22
CA LYS A 5 7.22 8.02 -11.80
C LYS A 5 8.75 8.03 -11.83
N ALA A 6 9.35 8.73 -12.78
CA ALA A 6 10.81 8.82 -12.90
C ALA A 6 11.43 9.85 -11.95
N ASN A 7 10.71 10.90 -11.58
CA ASN A 7 11.30 12.09 -10.97
C ASN A 7 10.84 12.38 -9.53
N ALA A 8 9.80 11.72 -9.04
CA ALA A 8 9.23 11.98 -7.73
C ALA A 8 9.13 10.72 -6.86
N ASN A 9 9.13 10.95 -5.55
CA ASN A 9 8.57 9.99 -4.61
C ASN A 9 7.05 10.11 -4.66
N ILE A 10 6.33 8.99 -4.70
CA ILE A 10 4.88 9.00 -4.93
C ILE A 10 4.12 8.25 -3.84
N VAL A 11 2.92 8.71 -3.54
CA VAL A 11 1.97 7.99 -2.69
C VAL A 11 0.91 7.36 -3.58
N LEU A 12 0.80 6.04 -3.54
CA LEU A 12 -0.18 5.25 -4.28
C LEU A 12 -1.31 4.85 -3.34
N VAL A 13 -2.44 5.55 -3.44
CA VAL A 13 -3.63 5.23 -2.65
C VAL A 13 -4.53 4.28 -3.43
N GLY A 14 -5.00 3.22 -2.77
CA GLY A 14 -5.82 2.16 -3.33
C GLY A 14 -5.02 0.92 -3.72
N GLY A 15 -5.64 -0.25 -3.55
CA GLY A 15 -5.05 -1.53 -3.91
C GLY A 15 -4.94 -1.77 -5.43
N PRO A 16 -4.32 -2.87 -5.85
CA PRO A 16 -4.10 -3.26 -7.26
C PRO A 16 -5.36 -3.25 -8.13
N CYS A 17 -6.53 -3.57 -7.56
CA CYS A 17 -7.80 -3.58 -8.28
C CYS A 17 -8.29 -2.17 -8.66
N ALA A 18 -7.92 -1.17 -7.88
CA ALA A 18 -8.36 0.22 -8.04
C ALA A 18 -7.24 1.14 -8.55
N ASN A 19 -5.99 0.74 -8.40
CA ASN A 19 -4.81 1.50 -8.78
C ASN A 19 -3.86 0.62 -9.61
N ALA A 20 -3.88 0.81 -10.93
CA ALA A 20 -3.06 0.04 -11.87
C ALA A 20 -1.55 0.17 -11.62
N LEU A 21 -1.08 1.26 -10.98
CA LEU A 21 0.34 1.41 -10.64
C LEU A 21 0.75 0.44 -9.53
N VAL A 22 -0.16 0.12 -8.60
CA VAL A 22 0.11 -0.90 -7.57
C VAL A 22 0.18 -2.29 -8.21
N GLN A 23 -0.68 -2.60 -9.19
CA GLN A 23 -0.56 -3.84 -9.95
C GLN A 23 0.75 -3.91 -10.75
N GLN A 24 1.19 -2.80 -11.36
CA GLN A 24 2.50 -2.73 -12.04
C GLN A 24 3.68 -3.06 -11.09
N LEU A 25 3.60 -2.69 -9.81
CA LEU A 25 4.62 -3.05 -8.83
C LEU A 25 4.63 -4.56 -8.54
N VAL A 26 3.47 -5.21 -8.54
CA VAL A 26 3.37 -6.67 -8.42
C VAL A 26 3.95 -7.34 -9.66
N ASP A 27 3.56 -6.89 -10.85
CA ASP A 27 4.04 -7.45 -12.13
C ASP A 27 5.56 -7.29 -12.31
N ALA A 28 6.14 -6.23 -11.74
CA ALA A 28 7.57 -5.97 -11.72
C ALA A 28 8.34 -6.64 -10.55
N GLU A 29 7.67 -7.51 -9.79
CA GLU A 29 8.24 -8.21 -8.61
C GLU A 29 8.76 -7.26 -7.51
N LYS A 30 8.28 -6.01 -7.50
CA LYS A 30 8.58 -5.00 -6.47
C LYS A 30 7.65 -5.11 -5.27
N LEU A 31 6.47 -5.70 -5.47
CA LEU A 31 5.51 -6.06 -4.44
C LEU A 31 5.18 -7.55 -4.56
N ASP A 32 5.00 -8.23 -3.42
CA ASP A 32 4.75 -9.67 -3.39
C ASP A 32 3.48 -10.06 -4.18
N ALA A 33 3.52 -11.22 -4.82
CA ALA A 33 2.44 -11.71 -5.69
C ALA A 33 1.09 -11.86 -4.97
N SER A 34 1.08 -12.07 -3.65
CA SER A 34 -0.14 -12.11 -2.84
C SER A 34 -0.93 -10.79 -2.84
N PHE A 35 -0.30 -9.67 -3.21
CA PHE A 35 -0.94 -8.36 -3.36
C PHE A 35 -1.53 -8.12 -4.75
N THR A 36 -1.63 -9.12 -5.62
CA THR A 36 -2.19 -8.94 -6.96
C THR A 36 -3.71 -8.69 -6.96
N CYS A 37 -4.21 -8.16 -8.08
CA CYS A 37 -5.60 -8.26 -8.51
C CYS A 37 -5.71 -8.65 -10.00
N ALA A 38 -4.75 -9.45 -10.49
CA ALA A 38 -4.80 -9.97 -11.85
C ALA A 38 -6.10 -10.76 -12.09
N GLY A 39 -6.73 -10.54 -13.24
CA GLY A 39 -8.02 -11.16 -13.56
C GLY A 39 -9.19 -10.65 -12.71
N GLY A 40 -9.02 -9.54 -11.97
CA GLY A 40 -10.08 -8.93 -11.15
C GLY A 40 -10.34 -9.66 -9.82
N THR A 41 -9.49 -10.60 -9.44
CA THR A 41 -9.60 -11.34 -8.17
C THR A 41 -8.47 -10.90 -7.24
N PRO A 42 -8.77 -10.37 -6.03
CA PRO A 42 -7.75 -10.05 -5.05
C PRO A 42 -6.94 -11.28 -4.64
N GLY A 43 -5.61 -11.15 -4.57
CA GLY A 43 -4.71 -12.16 -4.00
C GLY A 43 -4.85 -12.35 -2.48
N GLU A 44 -4.13 -13.33 -1.95
CA GLU A 44 -4.28 -13.82 -0.57
C GLU A 44 -3.95 -12.80 0.53
N ALA A 45 -3.19 -11.75 0.21
CA ALA A 45 -2.93 -10.67 1.18
C ALA A 45 -4.20 -9.90 1.56
N TRP A 46 -5.21 -9.88 0.68
CA TRP A 46 -6.43 -9.09 0.84
C TRP A 46 -7.48 -9.84 1.66
N THR A 47 -7.26 -9.93 2.97
CA THR A 47 -8.21 -10.48 3.93
C THR A 47 -9.18 -9.41 4.43
N PRO A 48 -10.47 -9.70 4.67
CA PRO A 48 -11.44 -8.71 5.17
C PRO A 48 -10.93 -7.91 6.38
N GLY A 49 -11.07 -6.58 6.35
CA GLY A 49 -10.63 -5.69 7.41
C GLY A 49 -9.12 -5.42 7.46
N ALA A 50 -8.36 -5.94 6.49
CA ALA A 50 -6.94 -5.67 6.36
C ALA A 50 -6.68 -4.49 5.42
N ALA A 51 -5.78 -3.62 5.87
CA ALA A 51 -5.13 -2.62 5.07
C ALA A 51 -3.62 -2.68 5.25
N TYR A 52 -2.90 -2.07 4.32
CA TYR A 52 -1.45 -2.10 4.24
C TYR A 52 -0.93 -0.70 3.93
N VAL A 53 0.13 -0.32 4.64
CA VAL A 53 0.94 0.85 4.33
C VAL A 53 2.37 0.35 4.13
N LYS A 54 2.90 0.46 2.91
CA LYS A 54 4.19 -0.13 2.53
C LYS A 54 5.04 0.84 1.73
N VAL A 55 6.30 0.98 2.11
CA VAL A 55 7.34 1.67 1.35
C VAL A 55 7.94 0.68 0.36
N ILE A 56 7.92 1.03 -0.91
CA ILE A 56 8.56 0.30 -2.00
C ILE A 56 9.71 1.15 -2.51
N GLU A 57 10.93 0.69 -2.30
CA GLU A 57 12.13 1.32 -2.82
C GLU A 57 12.32 1.00 -4.31
N ASP A 58 12.93 1.94 -5.04
CA ASP A 58 13.15 1.83 -6.47
C ASP A 58 11.90 1.37 -7.25
N ALA A 59 10.75 1.94 -6.87
CA ALA A 59 9.43 1.46 -7.29
C ALA A 59 9.24 1.60 -8.81
N PHE A 60 9.64 2.74 -9.36
CA PHE A 60 9.55 3.02 -10.80
C PHE A 60 10.84 3.56 -11.41
N ALA A 61 11.77 4.05 -10.57
CA ALA A 61 13.10 4.50 -10.95
C ALA A 61 14.03 4.39 -9.74
N THR A 62 15.33 4.21 -9.99
CA THR A 62 16.34 4.15 -8.93
C THR A 62 16.36 5.42 -8.08
N GLY A 63 16.41 5.27 -6.76
CA GLY A 63 16.37 6.35 -5.78
C GLY A 63 14.98 6.98 -5.58
N ARG A 64 13.91 6.37 -6.13
CA ARG A 64 12.53 6.85 -5.95
C ARG A 64 11.69 5.82 -5.20
N ILE A 65 11.02 6.30 -4.16
CA ILE A 65 10.13 5.46 -3.36
C ILE A 65 8.67 5.62 -3.80
N ALA A 66 7.90 4.54 -3.68
CA ALA A 66 6.45 4.59 -3.68
C ALA A 66 5.91 4.15 -2.32
N LEU A 67 5.06 4.98 -1.71
CA LEU A 67 4.30 4.61 -0.52
C LEU A 67 2.94 4.06 -0.96
N VAL A 68 2.74 2.76 -0.85
CA VAL A 68 1.46 2.10 -1.13
C VAL A 68 0.58 2.17 0.12
N VAL A 69 -0.64 2.71 -0.02
CA VAL A 69 -1.67 2.80 1.02
C VAL A 69 -2.93 2.14 0.49
N ALA A 70 -3.16 0.89 0.88
CA ALA A 70 -4.17 0.05 0.24
C ALA A 70 -4.94 -0.80 1.24
N GLY A 71 -6.27 -0.75 1.18
CA GLY A 71 -7.17 -1.64 1.90
C GLY A 71 -7.74 -2.74 1.02
N THR A 72 -8.23 -3.80 1.65
CA THR A 72 -9.00 -4.87 0.99
C THR A 72 -10.26 -4.30 0.35
N ASP A 73 -10.91 -3.33 1.02
CA ASP A 73 -11.98 -2.54 0.45
C ASP A 73 -11.76 -1.01 0.60
N ALA A 74 -12.75 -0.23 0.19
CA ALA A 74 -12.71 1.23 0.25
C ALA A 74 -12.71 1.77 1.70
N ALA A 75 -13.35 1.07 2.65
CA ALA A 75 -13.35 1.46 4.06
C ALA A 75 -11.98 1.21 4.69
N ASP A 76 -11.37 0.07 4.39
CA ASP A 76 -10.01 -0.27 4.84
C ASP A 76 -8.97 0.71 4.27
N THR A 77 -9.12 1.12 3.00
CA THR A 77 -8.23 2.13 2.39
C THR A 77 -8.36 3.48 3.09
N ARG A 78 -9.59 3.88 3.47
CA ARG A 78 -9.83 5.11 4.26
C ARG A 78 -9.23 5.01 5.66
N LEU A 79 -9.34 3.86 6.32
CA LEU A 79 -8.68 3.62 7.61
C LEU A 79 -7.17 3.82 7.51
N ALA A 80 -6.51 3.13 6.56
CA ALA A 80 -5.07 3.23 6.34
C ALA A 80 -4.61 4.67 6.09
N THR A 81 -5.34 5.37 5.20
CA THR A 81 -5.07 6.76 4.86
C THR A 81 -5.24 7.68 6.07
N SER A 82 -6.25 7.43 6.92
CA SER A 82 -6.50 8.19 8.14
C SER A 82 -5.42 7.97 9.20
N LEU A 83 -4.93 6.74 9.36
CA LEU A 83 -3.82 6.45 10.28
C LEU A 83 -2.54 7.14 9.82
N LEU A 84 -2.24 7.06 8.52
CA LEU A 84 -1.07 7.73 7.93
C LEU A 84 -1.15 9.26 8.10
N SER A 85 -2.29 9.87 7.75
CA SER A 85 -2.43 11.34 7.80
C SER A 85 -2.45 11.91 9.21
N GLN A 86 -2.79 11.09 10.22
CA GLN A 86 -2.80 11.48 11.63
C GLN A 86 -1.49 11.14 12.36
N GLY A 87 -0.44 10.69 11.66
CA GLY A 87 0.85 10.37 12.27
C GLY A 87 0.83 9.12 13.16
N LYS A 88 -0.23 8.29 13.09
CA LYS A 88 -0.37 7.09 13.95
C LYS A 88 0.60 5.96 13.60
N LEU A 89 1.40 6.13 12.55
CA LEU A 89 2.41 5.19 12.08
C LEU A 89 3.85 5.71 12.29
N GLU A 90 4.05 6.85 12.95
CA GLU A 90 5.36 7.51 13.09
C GLU A 90 6.41 6.65 13.82
N ASP A 91 5.99 5.81 14.77
CA ASP A 91 6.89 4.90 15.50
C ASP A 91 7.25 3.62 14.72
N GLN A 92 6.71 3.45 13.51
CA GLN A 92 6.93 2.25 12.70
C GLN A 92 8.20 2.40 11.85
N THR A 93 9.15 1.50 12.06
CA THR A 93 10.44 1.48 11.33
C THR A 93 10.52 0.40 10.26
N ALA A 94 9.55 -0.51 10.21
CA ALA A 94 9.47 -1.53 9.17
C ALA A 94 9.09 -0.92 7.81
N ALA A 95 9.52 -1.57 6.73
CA ALA A 95 9.19 -1.15 5.37
C ALA A 95 7.69 -1.32 5.05
N GLY A 96 6.94 -2.07 5.85
CA GLY A 96 5.51 -2.17 5.73
C GLY A 96 4.82 -2.47 7.05
N VAL A 97 3.54 -2.10 7.13
CA VAL A 97 2.66 -2.49 8.22
C VAL A 97 1.33 -2.98 7.67
N LYS A 98 0.78 -4.01 8.32
CA LYS A 98 -0.63 -4.37 8.23
C LYS A 98 -1.40 -3.61 9.31
N VAL A 99 -2.51 -3.00 8.92
CA VAL A 99 -3.40 -2.25 9.81
C VAL A 99 -4.82 -2.80 9.76
N SER A 100 -5.49 -2.83 10.90
CA SER A 100 -6.90 -3.19 11.04
C SER A 100 -7.52 -2.49 12.25
N GLY A 101 -8.82 -2.71 12.50
CA GLY A 101 -9.55 -2.09 13.61
C GLY A 101 -10.13 -0.73 13.24
N THR A 102 -9.88 0.29 14.06
CA THR A 102 -10.42 1.65 13.86
C THR A 102 -9.33 2.71 14.00
N VAL A 103 -9.63 3.94 13.59
CA VAL A 103 -8.71 5.07 13.74
C VAL A 103 -8.35 5.35 15.21
N THR A 104 -9.30 5.16 16.13
CA THR A 104 -9.09 5.40 17.57
C THR A 104 -8.34 4.26 18.24
N THR A 105 -8.53 3.02 17.78
CA THR A 105 -7.93 1.83 18.36
C THR A 105 -7.41 0.93 17.22
N PRO A 106 -6.34 1.35 16.54
CA PRO A 106 -5.78 0.57 15.44
C PRO A 106 -4.98 -0.62 15.98
N VAL A 107 -5.04 -1.73 15.25
CA VAL A 107 -4.06 -2.81 15.39
C VAL A 107 -3.04 -2.63 14.27
N ILE A 108 -1.78 -2.47 14.63
CA ILE A 108 -0.66 -2.26 13.70
C ILE A 108 0.30 -3.43 13.86
N THR A 109 0.60 -4.11 12.76
CA THR A 109 1.51 -5.26 12.74
C THR A 109 2.62 -4.99 11.71
N PRO A 110 3.88 -4.82 12.14
CA PRO A 110 5.03 -4.71 11.24
C PRO A 110 5.16 -5.93 10.30
N MET A 111 5.65 -5.69 9.09
CA MET A 111 5.84 -6.70 8.03
C MET A 111 7.26 -6.74 7.51
#